data_AF-U2K126-F1
#
_entry.id   AF-U2K126-F1
#
_cell.length_a   1.000
_cell.length_b   1.000
_cell.length_c   1.000
_cell.angle_alpha   90.00
_cell.angle_beta   90.00
_cell.angle_gamma   90.00
#
_symmetry.space_group_name_H-M   'P 1'
#
loop_
_entity.id
_entity.type
_entity.pdbx_description
1 polymer ?
#
loop_
_entity_poly.entity_id
_entity_poly.type
_entity_poly.pdbx_seq_one_letter_code
_entity_poly.pdbx_strand_id
1 'polypeptide(L)'
;MRNWKKIVGLLVVMAVWLGLMWRLSTADGTETLQDSMRFARKIGSWIYESPTVQQLNHLNLLLRKLAHVFLYAILGGMMALLWQLLLELHRIGWRILGAAACSTTIAFLDELQKIPIAGRHFDLSESLLNAGSALVVILLFFGIAGLLSRKKSTS
;
A
#
# COMPACT_ATOMS: atom_id res chain seq x y z
N MET A 1 11.37 -27.64 -2.99
CA MET A 1 11.08 -26.24 -3.40
C MET A 1 12.29 -25.35 -3.14
N ARG A 2 12.97 -24.86 -4.18
CA ARG A 2 14.27 -24.15 -4.08
C ARG A 2 14.22 -22.81 -3.32
N ASN A 3 13.03 -22.20 -3.16
CA ASN A 3 12.85 -20.87 -2.57
C ASN A 3 12.07 -20.86 -1.23
N TRP A 4 11.84 -22.00 -0.58
CA TRP A 4 10.91 -22.08 0.55
C TRP A 4 11.26 -21.11 1.70
N LYS A 5 12.55 -21.00 2.07
CA LYS A 5 13.02 -20.05 3.11
C LYS A 5 12.71 -18.60 2.77
N LYS A 6 12.81 -18.23 1.49
CA LYS A 6 12.52 -16.87 1.01
C LYS A 6 11.02 -16.59 1.07
N ILE A 7 10.19 -17.56 0.69
CA ILE A 7 8.73 -17.45 0.75
C ILE A 7 8.30 -17.26 2.21
N VAL A 8 8.78 -18.10 3.13
CA VAL A 8 8.44 -17.98 4.56
C VAL A 8 8.90 -16.64 5.12
N GLY A 9 10.13 -16.22 4.85
CA GLY A 9 10.64 -14.92 5.30
C GLY A 9 9.78 -13.76 4.78
N LEU A 10 9.39 -13.80 3.51
CA LEU A 10 8.53 -12.79 2.91
C LEU A 10 7.12 -12.80 3.54
N LEU A 11 6.54 -13.97 3.80
CA LEU A 11 5.24 -14.07 4.46
C LEU A 11 5.26 -13.50 5.88
N VAL A 12 6.36 -13.70 6.63
CA VAL A 12 6.53 -13.09 7.96
C VAL A 12 6.59 -11.57 7.84
N VAL A 13 7.40 -11.03 6.93
CA VAL A 13 7.49 -9.58 6.70
C VAL A 13 6.13 -9.00 6.28
N MET A 14 5.40 -9.70 5.40
CA MET A 14 4.07 -9.29 4.98
C MET A 14 3.06 -9.34 6.13
N ALA A 15 3.12 -10.34 7.00
CA ALA A 15 2.24 -10.41 8.17
C ALA A 15 2.48 -9.23 9.12
N VAL A 16 3.75 -8.88 9.37
CA VAL A 16 4.11 -7.69 10.16
C VAL A 16 3.62 -6.41 9.47
N TRP A 17 3.78 -6.30 8.15
CA TRP A 17 3.32 -5.15 7.39
C TRP A 17 1.79 -5.00 7.42
N LEU A 18 1.06 -6.09 7.26
CA LEU A 18 -0.40 -6.10 7.36
C LEU A 18 -0.87 -5.74 8.78
N GLY A 19 -0.18 -6.22 9.81
CA GLY A 19 -0.43 -5.80 11.20
C GLY A 19 -0.21 -4.31 11.42
N LEU A 20 0.85 -3.73 10.82
CA LEU A 20 1.09 -2.30 10.83
C LEU A 20 -0.01 -1.52 10.09
N MET A 21 -0.34 -1.93 8.87
CA MET A 21 -1.41 -1.33 8.07
C MET A 21 -2.73 -1.37 8.83
N TRP A 22 -3.07 -2.52 9.42
CA TRP A 22 -4.29 -2.69 10.19
C TRP A 22 -4.33 -1.75 11.38
N ARG A 23 -3.26 -1.69 12.19
CA ARG A 23 -3.17 -0.79 13.34
C ARG A 23 -3.33 0.68 12.94
N LEU A 24 -2.67 1.10 11.86
CA LEU A 24 -2.77 2.47 11.33
C LEU A 24 -4.16 2.77 10.76
N SER A 25 -4.79 1.77 10.14
CA SER A 25 -6.15 1.84 9.61
C SER A 25 -7.19 1.90 10.72
N THR A 26 -6.99 1.22 11.86
CA THR A 26 -7.93 1.26 13.00
C THR A 26 -7.68 2.39 13.99
N ALA A 27 -6.48 2.98 14.01
CA ALA A 27 -6.16 4.08 14.92
C ALA A 27 -7.19 5.21 14.74
N ASP A 28 -7.90 5.53 15.81
CA ASP A 28 -9.14 6.30 15.82
C ASP A 28 -9.03 7.63 15.08
N GLY A 29 -10.15 8.07 14.47
CA GLY A 29 -10.21 9.35 13.77
C GLY A 29 -9.79 10.54 14.66
N THR A 30 -9.93 10.44 15.98
CA THR A 30 -9.58 11.48 16.96
C THR A 30 -8.11 11.43 17.42
N GLU A 31 -7.53 10.26 17.66
CA GLU A 31 -6.09 10.10 17.95
C GLU A 31 -5.23 10.37 16.71
N THR A 32 -5.62 9.82 15.56
CA THR A 32 -4.96 10.14 14.28
C THR A 32 -5.16 11.60 13.89
N LEU A 33 -6.28 12.26 14.23
CA LEU A 33 -6.40 13.71 14.05
C LEU A 33 -5.43 14.49 14.94
N GLN A 34 -5.21 14.12 16.20
CA GLN A 34 -4.24 14.83 17.05
C GLN A 34 -2.79 14.61 16.62
N ASP A 35 -2.41 13.38 16.24
CA ASP A 35 -1.05 13.06 15.78
C ASP A 35 -0.78 13.55 14.36
N SER A 36 -1.75 13.41 13.44
CA SER A 36 -1.67 14.03 12.11
C SER A 36 -1.70 15.54 12.20
N MET A 37 -2.50 16.17 13.07
CA MET A 37 -2.45 17.61 13.31
C MET A 37 -1.12 18.06 13.92
N ARG A 38 -0.47 17.27 14.78
CA ARG A 38 0.90 17.59 15.24
C ARG A 38 1.90 17.54 14.08
N PHE A 39 1.81 16.52 13.22
CA PHE A 39 2.69 16.37 12.08
C PHE A 39 2.43 17.44 11.00
N ALA A 40 1.16 17.71 10.70
CA ALA A 40 0.70 18.76 9.79
C ALA A 40 0.92 20.15 10.34
N ARG A 41 0.90 20.38 11.67
CA ARG A 41 1.38 21.64 12.26
C ARG A 41 2.87 21.78 12.14
N LYS A 42 3.65 20.69 12.33
CA LYS A 42 5.12 20.72 12.21
C LYS A 42 5.57 20.96 10.76
N ILE A 43 4.93 20.32 9.79
CA ILE A 43 5.14 20.58 8.35
C ILE A 43 4.54 21.94 7.97
N GLY A 44 3.34 22.25 8.46
CA GLY A 44 2.63 23.50 8.20
C GLY A 44 3.36 24.72 8.71
N SER A 45 4.01 24.67 9.87
CA SER A 45 4.87 25.75 10.39
C SER A 45 6.18 25.89 9.62
N TRP A 46 6.57 24.86 8.86
CA TRP A 46 7.75 24.88 7.99
C TRP A 46 7.44 25.49 6.62
N ILE A 47 6.17 25.42 6.19
CA ILE A 47 5.69 25.89 4.88
C ILE A 47 4.96 27.23 5.00
N TYR A 48 4.31 27.50 6.14
CA TYR A 48 3.47 28.68 6.40
C TYR A 48 3.83 29.30 7.75
N GLU A 49 4.05 30.62 7.80
CA GLU A 49 4.32 31.37 9.04
C GLU A 49 3.12 31.38 10.01
N SER A 50 1.89 31.25 9.52
CA SER A 50 0.66 31.19 10.33
C SER A 50 -0.41 30.37 9.61
N PRO A 51 -0.43 29.03 9.75
CA PRO A 51 -1.35 28.18 9.01
C PRO A 51 -2.79 28.32 9.52
N THR A 52 -3.72 28.58 8.60
CA THR A 52 -5.16 28.59 8.89
C THR A 52 -5.69 27.17 9.14
N VAL A 53 -6.80 27.04 9.88
CA VAL A 53 -7.43 25.73 10.18
C VAL A 53 -7.79 24.95 8.90
N GLN A 54 -8.20 25.65 7.84
CA GLN A 54 -8.53 25.05 6.54
C GLN A 54 -7.29 24.47 5.84
N GLN A 55 -6.15 25.16 5.89
CA GLN A 55 -4.89 24.66 5.33
C GLN A 55 -4.37 23.43 6.07
N LEU A 56 -4.50 23.40 7.39
CA LEU A 56 -4.13 22.24 8.20
C LEU A 56 -5.01 21.01 7.87
N ASN A 57 -6.31 21.22 7.70
CA ASN A 57 -7.22 20.14 7.29
C ASN A 57 -6.90 19.60 5.89
N HIS A 58 -6.60 20.48 4.93
CA HIS A 58 -6.19 20.04 3.59
C HIS A 58 -4.87 19.26 3.62
N LEU A 59 -3.88 19.75 4.38
CA LEU A 59 -2.60 19.06 4.56
C LEU A 59 -2.77 17.68 5.22
N ASN A 60 -3.63 17.56 6.23
CA ASN A 60 -3.94 16.27 6.85
C ASN A 60 -4.54 15.28 5.85
N LEU A 61 -5.48 15.72 5.01
CA LEU A 61 -6.07 14.87 3.98
C LEU A 61 -5.03 14.42 2.95
N LEU A 62 -4.13 15.31 2.53
CA LEU A 62 -3.04 14.96 1.62
C LEU A 62 -2.07 13.96 2.26
N LEU A 63 -1.63 14.20 3.50
CA LEU A 63 -0.75 13.29 4.23
C LEU A 63 -1.36 11.91 4.39
N ARG A 64 -2.67 11.84 4.68
CA ARG A 64 -3.40 10.57 4.73
C ARG A 64 -3.36 9.88 3.38
N LYS A 65 -3.74 10.54 2.29
CA LYS A 65 -3.70 9.95 0.93
C LYS A 65 -2.30 9.48 0.56
N LEU A 66 -1.25 10.24 0.90
CA LEU A 66 0.13 9.84 0.67
C LEU A 66 0.53 8.61 1.49
N ALA A 67 0.08 8.51 2.74
CA ALA A 67 0.29 7.32 3.56
C ALA A 67 -0.37 6.08 2.93
N HIS A 68 -1.61 6.20 2.46
CA HIS A 68 -2.30 5.14 1.73
C HIS A 68 -1.52 4.70 0.48
N VAL A 69 -1.10 5.66 -0.35
CA VAL A 69 -0.29 5.38 -1.55
C VAL A 69 0.99 4.63 -1.18
N PHE A 70 1.71 5.09 -0.15
CA PHE A 70 2.97 4.48 0.28
C PHE A 70 2.79 3.07 0.85
N LEU A 71 1.79 2.89 1.73
CA LEU A 71 1.50 1.60 2.37
C LEU A 71 1.16 0.53 1.34
N TYR A 72 0.30 0.88 0.36
CA TYR A 72 -0.11 -0.02 -0.69
C TYR A 72 0.94 -0.20 -1.79
N ALA A 73 1.80 0.79 -2.04
CA ALA A 73 2.95 0.64 -2.93
C ALA A 73 3.92 -0.46 -2.41
N ILE A 74 4.24 -0.43 -1.11
CA ILE A 74 5.08 -1.46 -0.48
C ILE A 74 4.40 -2.82 -0.49
N LEU A 75 3.10 -2.87 -0.15
CA LEU A 75 2.31 -4.10 -0.24
C LEU A 75 2.34 -4.69 -1.66
N GLY A 76 2.13 -3.85 -2.68
CA GLY A 76 2.19 -4.25 -4.08
C GLY A 76 3.56 -4.82 -4.48
N GLY A 77 4.66 -4.21 -4.01
CA GLY A 77 6.02 -4.73 -4.22
C GLY A 77 6.24 -6.09 -3.57
N MET A 78 5.81 -6.28 -2.32
CA MET A 78 5.88 -7.58 -1.65
C MET A 78 5.01 -8.64 -2.33
N MET A 79 3.82 -8.27 -2.79
CA MET A 79 2.95 -9.17 -3.56
C MET A 79 3.58 -9.56 -4.90
N ALA A 80 4.18 -8.62 -5.62
CA ALA A 80 4.89 -8.91 -6.87
C ALA A 80 6.04 -9.90 -6.62
N LEU A 81 6.82 -9.72 -5.55
CA LEU A 81 7.88 -10.65 -5.15
C LEU A 81 7.33 -12.03 -4.76
N LEU A 82 6.25 -12.08 -3.97
CA LEU A 82 5.64 -13.34 -3.54
C LEU A 82 5.16 -14.15 -4.74
N TRP A 83 4.39 -13.53 -5.64
CA TRP A 83 3.84 -14.19 -6.82
C TRP A 83 4.92 -14.54 -7.85
N GLN A 84 6.00 -13.75 -7.92
CA GLN A 84 7.20 -14.11 -8.68
C GLN A 84 7.85 -15.39 -8.14
N LEU A 85 7.94 -15.57 -6.82
CA LEU A 85 8.53 -16.76 -6.19
C LEU A 85 7.62 -17.98 -6.26
N LEU A 86 6.30 -17.81 -6.09
CA LEU A 86 5.33 -18.91 -6.12
C LEU A 86 5.14 -19.47 -7.54
N LEU A 87 5.10 -18.59 -8.53
CA LEU A 87 4.78 -18.94 -9.92
C LEU A 87 5.98 -18.75 -10.86
N GLU A 88 7.20 -18.99 -10.36
CA GLU A 88 8.46 -18.82 -11.11
C GLU A 88 8.50 -19.62 -12.44
N LEU A 89 7.74 -20.72 -12.52
CA LEU A 89 7.62 -21.56 -13.74
C LEU A 89 6.47 -21.16 -14.67
N HIS A 90 5.56 -20.30 -14.23
CA HIS A 90 4.37 -19.91 -15.01
C HIS A 90 4.60 -18.61 -15.78
N ARG A 91 3.71 -18.30 -16.74
CA ARG A 91 3.76 -17.04 -17.50
C ARG A 91 3.62 -15.83 -16.59
N ILE A 92 4.29 -14.73 -16.95
CA ILE A 92 4.29 -13.48 -16.19
C ILE A 92 2.88 -12.92 -15.95
N GLY A 93 1.95 -13.13 -16.88
CA GLY A 93 0.55 -12.70 -16.73
C GLY A 93 -0.16 -13.30 -15.51
N TRP A 94 0.10 -14.58 -15.19
CA TRP A 94 -0.48 -15.21 -14.00
C TRP A 94 0.10 -14.64 -12.70
N ARG A 95 1.36 -14.21 -12.73
CA ARG A 95 2.03 -13.58 -11.58
C ARG A 95 1.45 -12.20 -11.31
N ILE A 96 1.26 -11.40 -12.37
CA ILE A 96 0.61 -10.09 -12.30
C ILE A 96 -0.82 -10.23 -11.80
N LEU A 97 -1.59 -11.15 -12.39
CA LEU A 97 -3.00 -11.37 -12.03
C LEU A 97 -3.14 -11.77 -10.56
N GLY A 98 -2.33 -12.71 -10.08
CA GLY A 98 -2.36 -13.13 -8.68
C GLY A 98 -1.99 -11.99 -7.72
N ALA A 99 -0.91 -11.26 -8.01
CA ALA A 99 -0.49 -10.13 -7.19
C ALA A 99 -1.54 -9.01 -7.15
N ALA A 100 -2.12 -8.69 -8.31
CA ALA A 100 -3.16 -7.66 -8.43
C ALA A 100 -4.45 -8.08 -7.72
N ALA A 101 -4.91 -9.31 -7.91
CA ALA A 101 -6.13 -9.82 -7.27
C ALA A 101 -5.99 -9.78 -5.74
N CYS A 102 -4.90 -10.32 -5.18
CA CYS A 102 -4.68 -10.30 -3.73
C CYS A 102 -4.58 -8.87 -3.18
N SER A 103 -3.85 -7.99 -3.85
CA SER A 103 -3.69 -6.59 -3.38
C SER A 103 -5.01 -5.83 -3.41
N THR A 104 -5.81 -6.02 -4.47
CA THR A 104 -7.15 -5.43 -4.57
C THR A 104 -8.08 -5.98 -3.48
N THR A 105 -8.09 -7.29 -3.24
CA THR A 105 -8.90 -7.85 -2.15
C THR A 105 -8.52 -7.26 -0.80
N ILE A 106 -7.22 -7.12 -0.49
CA ILE A 106 -6.75 -6.49 0.75
C ILE A 106 -7.16 -5.01 0.81
N ALA A 107 -7.10 -4.27 -0.31
CA ALA A 107 -7.53 -2.88 -0.37
C ALA A 107 -9.00 -2.69 0.01
N PHE A 108 -9.88 -3.56 -0.50
CA PHE A 108 -11.30 -3.50 -0.19
C PHE A 108 -11.61 -4.01 1.22
N LEU A 109 -10.93 -5.08 1.68
CA LEU A 109 -11.10 -5.57 3.05
C LEU A 109 -10.67 -4.53 4.09
N ASP A 110 -9.64 -3.74 3.81
CA ASP A 110 -9.19 -2.65 4.69
C ASP A 110 -10.23 -1.54 4.86
N GLU A 111 -11.01 -1.22 3.83
CA GLU A 111 -12.14 -0.28 3.98
C GLU A 111 -13.36 -0.94 4.62
N LEU A 112 -13.65 -2.20 4.28
CA LEU A 112 -14.80 -2.93 4.82
C LEU A 112 -14.70 -3.11 6.34
N GLN A 113 -13.51 -3.38 6.86
CA GLN A 113 -13.29 -3.50 8.31
C GLN A 113 -13.49 -2.18 9.07
N LYS A 114 -13.59 -1.03 8.39
CA LYS A 114 -13.89 0.26 9.04
C LYS A 114 -15.37 0.46 9.30
N ILE A 115 -16.27 -0.27 8.62
CA ILE A 115 -17.74 -0.15 8.78
C ILE A 115 -18.21 -0.34 10.25
N PRO A 116 -17.66 -1.29 11.03
CA PRO A 116 -18.06 -1.47 12.43
C PRO A 116 -17.56 -0.37 13.37
N ILE A 117 -16.66 0.52 12.93
CA ILE A 117 -16.07 1.57 13.76
C ILE A 117 -16.98 2.81 13.73
N ALA A 118 -17.41 3.28 14.91
CA ALA A 118 -18.32 4.41 15.02
C ALA A 118 -17.78 5.65 14.28
N GLY A 119 -18.58 6.21 13.36
CA GLY A 119 -18.21 7.38 12.58
C GLY A 119 -17.36 7.10 11.33
N ARG A 120 -17.08 5.84 11.00
CA ARG A 120 -16.40 5.45 9.75
C ARG A 120 -17.36 4.72 8.81
N HIS A 121 -17.15 4.92 7.51
CA HIS A 121 -17.93 4.29 6.46
C HIS A 121 -16.97 3.75 5.39
N PHE A 122 -17.47 2.83 4.58
CA PHE A 122 -16.73 2.34 3.42
C PHE A 122 -16.58 3.46 2.38
N ASP A 123 -15.33 3.82 2.07
CA ASP A 123 -15.02 4.76 0.99
C ASP A 123 -14.43 4.00 -0.21
N LEU A 124 -15.21 3.94 -1.30
CA LEU A 124 -14.78 3.32 -2.54
C LEU A 124 -13.58 4.04 -3.17
N SER A 125 -13.51 5.36 -3.03
CA SER A 125 -12.39 6.17 -3.55
C SER A 125 -11.08 5.81 -2.84
N GLU A 126 -11.13 5.62 -1.52
CA GLU A 126 -9.97 5.19 -0.72
C GLU A 126 -9.55 3.75 -1.09
N SER A 127 -10.52 2.83 -1.24
CA SER A 127 -10.25 1.47 -1.76
C SER A 127 -9.57 1.47 -3.13
N LEU A 128 -10.07 2.29 -4.06
CA LEU A 128 -9.52 2.38 -5.42
C LEU A 128 -8.13 3.02 -5.43
N LEU A 129 -7.88 4.04 -4.60
CA LEU A 129 -6.56 4.63 -4.42
C LEU A 129 -5.56 3.59 -3.90
N ASN A 130 -5.96 2.81 -2.90
CA ASN A 130 -5.18 1.72 -2.32
C ASN A 130 -4.85 0.65 -3.37
N ALA A 131 -5.87 0.14 -4.08
CA ALA A 131 -5.69 -0.87 -5.13
C ALA A 131 -4.82 -0.36 -6.29
N GLY A 132 -5.06 0.88 -6.74
CA GLY A 132 -4.29 1.51 -7.82
C GLY A 132 -2.81 1.70 -7.45
N SER A 133 -2.53 2.10 -6.22
CA SER A 133 -1.17 2.28 -5.72
C SER A 133 -0.37 0.98 -5.73
N ALA A 134 -0.99 -0.12 -5.29
CA ALA A 134 -0.37 -1.44 -5.38
C ALA A 134 -0.18 -1.89 -6.84
N LEU A 135 -1.18 -1.68 -7.70
CA LEU A 135 -1.15 -2.08 -9.11
C LEU A 135 -0.01 -1.40 -9.88
N VAL A 136 0.20 -0.10 -9.68
CA VAL A 136 1.29 0.65 -10.32
C VAL A 136 2.65 -0.01 -10.02
N VAL A 137 2.92 -0.34 -8.75
CA VAL A 137 4.18 -0.98 -8.36
C VAL A 137 4.32 -2.39 -8.94
N ILE A 138 3.24 -3.18 -8.95
CA ILE A 138 3.23 -4.52 -9.55
C ILE A 138 3.59 -4.46 -11.04
N LEU A 139 2.96 -3.55 -11.79
CA LEU A 139 3.22 -3.38 -13.22
C LEU A 139 4.65 -2.91 -13.50
N LEU A 140 5.17 -1.96 -12.70
CA LEU A 140 6.55 -1.51 -12.80
C LEU A 140 7.54 -2.66 -12.53
N PHE A 141 7.32 -3.43 -11.47
CA PHE A 141 8.18 -4.56 -11.11
C PHE A 141 8.27 -5.58 -12.25
N PHE A 142 7.12 -6.03 -12.76
CA PHE A 142 7.10 -7.04 -13.83
C PHE A 142 7.51 -6.47 -15.19
N GLY A 143 7.26 -5.18 -15.46
CA GLY A 143 7.77 -4.49 -16.64
C GLY A 143 9.30 -4.47 -16.68
N ILE A 144 9.93 -4.09 -15.58
CA ILE A 144 11.41 -4.10 -15.45
C ILE A 144 11.95 -5.53 -15.54
N ALA A 145 11.35 -6.49 -14.82
CA ALA A 145 11.79 -7.90 -14.87
C ALA A 145 11.67 -8.49 -16.28
N GLY A 146 10.62 -8.13 -17.02
CA GLY A 146 10.44 -8.51 -18.43
C GLY A 146 11.50 -7.91 -19.35
N LEU A 147 11.82 -6.63 -19.20
CA LEU A 147 12.87 -5.95 -19.97
C LEU A 147 14.25 -6.58 -19.72
N LEU A 148 14.59 -6.85 -18.47
CA LEU A 148 15.86 -7.50 -18.11
C LEU A 148 15.98 -8.92 -18.67
N SER A 149 14.88 -9.68 -18.65
CA SER A 149 14.86 -11.05 -19.20
C SER A 149 15.06 -11.07 -20.72
N ARG A 150 14.50 -10.11 -21.45
CA ARG A 150 14.70 -9.97 -22.90
C ARG A 150 16.15 -9.65 -23.25
N LYS A 151 16.77 -8.71 -22.52
CA LYS A 151 18.18 -8.31 -22.74
C LYS A 151 19.16 -9.48 -22.57
N LYS A 152 18.88 -10.40 -21.65
CA LYS A 152 19.72 -11.59 -21.40
C LYS A 152 19.59 -12.66 -22.50
N SER A 153 18.50 -12.67 -23.25
CA SER A 153 18.30 -13.62 -24.36
C SER A 153 18.94 -13.15 -25.68
N THR A 154 19.32 -11.88 -25.77
CA THR A 154 19.92 -11.26 -26.97
C THR A 154 21.42 -11.05 -26.85
N SER A 155 22.03 -11.47 -25.73
CA SER A 155 23.48 -11.44 -25.47
C SER A 155 24.02 -12.85 -25.36
#